data_AF-A0A972TMQ1-F1
#
_entry.id   AF-A0A972TMQ1-F1
#
_cell.length_a   1.000
_cell.length_b   1.000
_cell.length_c   1.000
_cell.angle_alpha   90.00
_cell.angle_beta   90.00
_cell.angle_gamma   90.00
#
_symmetry.space_group_name_H-M   'P 1'
#
loop_
_entity.id
_entity.type
_entity.pdbx_description
1 polymer ?
#
loop_
_entity_poly.entity_id
_entity_poly.type
_entity_poly.pdbx_seq_one_letter_code
_entity_poly.pdbx_strand_id
1 'polypeptide(L)'
;ETIGQVSGDGGYDYKTCYDAIADREARAVIPPRKSAIFHNNGFMDTRDDNLRRIQEIGRRAWKKESGYHRRSLVETGIYRLKRIFGEALSSKKLDSQNIEIRLRCKAMNLMTGLGMPKTHPIT
;
A
#
# COMPACT_ATOMS: atom_id res chain seq x y z
N GLU A 1 9.01 12.72 -8.42
CA GLU A 1 7.94 11.99 -9.10
C GLU A 1 6.61 12.39 -8.48
N THR A 2 5.59 12.67 -9.29
CA THR A 2 4.25 13.03 -8.80
C THR A 2 3.54 11.80 -8.28
N ILE A 3 2.97 11.87 -7.07
CA ILE A 3 2.29 10.74 -6.44
C ILE A 3 0.78 11.00 -6.49
N GLY A 4 0.04 10.20 -7.27
CA GLY A 4 -1.42 10.37 -7.35
C GLY A 4 -2.19 9.85 -6.13
N GLN A 5 -1.68 8.80 -5.48
CA GLN A 5 -2.35 8.16 -4.34
C GLN A 5 -1.34 7.44 -3.44
N VAL A 6 -1.57 7.51 -2.13
CA VAL A 6 -0.88 6.70 -1.12
C VAL A 6 -1.90 5.82 -0.41
N SER A 7 -1.66 4.51 -0.41
CA SER A 7 -2.52 3.52 0.25
C SER A 7 -1.80 2.86 1.42
N GLY A 8 -2.29 3.06 2.65
CA GLY A 8 -1.73 2.48 3.87
C GLY A 8 -2.67 1.52 4.57
N ASP A 9 -2.20 0.72 5.53
CA ASP A 9 -3.10 0.01 6.47
C ASP A 9 -3.67 0.95 7.54
N GLY A 10 -4.63 0.45 8.32
CA GLY A 10 -5.23 1.24 9.41
C GLY A 10 -4.24 1.59 10.54
N GLY A 11 -3.04 1.01 10.54
CA GLY A 11 -1.92 1.44 11.37
C GLY A 11 -1.43 2.83 10.98
N TYR A 12 -1.61 3.27 9.73
CA TYR A 12 -1.29 4.62 9.27
C TYR A 12 -2.42 5.63 9.47
N ASP A 13 -3.48 5.28 10.22
CA ASP A 13 -4.58 6.19 10.54
C ASP A 13 -4.17 7.22 11.62
N TYR A 14 -3.17 8.04 11.31
CA TYR A 14 -2.58 9.07 12.17
C TYR A 14 -2.41 10.39 11.42
N LYS A 15 -2.58 11.52 12.12
CA LYS A 15 -2.48 12.88 11.54
C LYS A 15 -1.23 13.07 10.69
N THR A 16 -0.07 12.77 11.27
CA THR A 16 1.22 12.91 10.62
C THR A 16 1.33 12.16 9.30
N CYS A 17 0.65 11.01 9.15
CA CYS A 17 0.63 10.27 7.90
C CYS A 17 -0.21 10.98 6.83
N TYR A 18 -1.38 11.51 7.18
CA TYR A 18 -2.21 12.24 6.22
C TYR A 18 -1.58 13.58 5.85
N ASP A 19 -0.99 14.29 6.82
CA ASP A 19 -0.27 15.54 6.56
C ASP A 19 0.89 15.29 5.58
N ALA A 20 1.72 14.26 5.81
CA ALA A 20 2.82 13.91 4.91
C ALA A 20 2.35 13.47 3.50
N ILE A 21 1.14 12.93 3.37
CA ILE A 21 0.54 12.59 2.06
C ILE A 21 0.01 13.86 1.38
N ALA A 22 -0.60 14.76 2.13
CA ALA A 22 -1.10 16.05 1.65
C ALA A 22 0.04 16.96 1.19
N ASP A 23 1.18 16.97 1.88
CA ASP A 23 2.41 17.69 1.48
C ASP A 23 2.96 17.23 0.11
N ARG A 24 2.57 16.02 -0.32
CA ARG A 24 2.90 15.46 -1.64
C ARG A 24 1.79 15.64 -2.66
N GLU A 25 0.73 16.39 -2.31
CA GLU A 25 -0.48 16.60 -3.10
C GLU A 25 -1.14 15.27 -3.55
N ALA A 26 -0.98 14.23 -2.73
CA ALA A 26 -1.44 12.88 -3.05
C ALA A 26 -2.76 12.56 -2.35
N ARG A 27 -3.57 11.68 -2.94
CA ARG A 27 -4.79 11.19 -2.28
C ARG A 27 -4.45 10.15 -1.21
N ALA A 28 -4.89 10.36 0.03
CA ALA A 28 -4.77 9.38 1.10
C ALA A 28 -5.89 8.33 1.07
N VAL A 29 -5.54 7.06 0.82
CA VAL A 29 -6.45 5.92 0.86
C VAL A 29 -6.05 5.00 2.00
N ILE A 30 -6.43 5.39 3.20
CA ILE A 30 -6.15 4.67 4.44
C ILE A 30 -7.49 4.31 5.07
N PRO A 31 -7.76 3.02 5.35
CA PRO A 31 -9.00 2.61 5.98
C PRO A 31 -8.99 3.13 7.43
N PRO A 32 -9.97 3.98 7.81
CA PRO A 32 -10.05 4.48 9.18
C PRO A 32 -10.19 3.32 10.18
N ARG A 33 -9.70 3.53 11.41
CA ARG A 33 -9.82 2.56 12.50
C ARG A 33 -11.28 2.21 12.80
N LYS A 34 -11.53 1.03 13.39
CA LYS A 34 -12.89 0.56 13.70
C LYS A 34 -13.63 1.51 14.65
N SER A 35 -12.92 2.10 15.61
CA SER A 35 -13.44 3.06 16.60
C SER A 35 -13.24 4.53 16.20
N ALA A 36 -12.99 4.79 14.92
CA ALA A 36 -12.76 6.13 14.43
C ALA A 36 -14.03 6.99 14.55
N ILE A 37 -13.89 8.17 15.14
CA ILE A 37 -14.90 9.22 15.21
C ILE A 37 -14.56 10.37 14.25
N PHE A 38 -15.58 11.11 13.84
CA PHE A 38 -15.43 12.36 13.09
C PHE A 38 -14.84 13.44 13.99
N HIS A 39 -13.97 14.28 13.44
CA HIS A 39 -13.46 15.48 14.10
C HIS A 39 -14.26 16.73 13.70
N ASN A 40 -14.79 16.79 12.46
CA ASN A 40 -15.69 17.85 11.97
C ASN A 40 -15.20 19.30 12.18
N ASN A 41 -13.89 19.52 12.24
CA ASN A 41 -13.28 20.82 12.59
C ASN A 41 -12.04 21.15 11.73
N GLY A 42 -11.91 20.58 10.53
CA GLY A 42 -10.72 20.72 9.69
C GLY A 42 -9.57 19.78 10.08
N PHE A 43 -9.68 19.07 11.21
CA PHE A 43 -8.68 18.13 11.64
C PHE A 43 -8.86 16.79 10.91
N MET A 44 -8.00 16.54 9.92
CA MET A 44 -7.98 15.31 9.13
C MET A 44 -9.21 15.11 8.23
N ASP A 45 -9.62 16.14 7.49
CA ASP A 45 -10.82 16.07 6.63
C ASP A 45 -10.80 14.90 5.66
N THR A 46 -9.66 14.57 5.05
CA THR A 46 -9.53 13.39 4.16
C THR A 46 -9.87 12.07 4.87
N ARG A 47 -9.58 11.96 6.17
CA ARG A 47 -9.95 10.79 6.98
C ARG A 47 -11.45 10.77 7.23
N ASP A 48 -12.02 11.92 7.56
CA ASP A 48 -13.44 12.08 7.83
C ASP A 48 -14.28 11.86 6.56
N ASP A 49 -13.80 12.28 5.40
CA ASP A 49 -14.40 11.97 4.09
C ASP A 49 -14.40 10.46 3.81
N ASN A 50 -13.29 9.79 4.10
CA ASN A 50 -13.22 8.32 4.01
C ASN A 50 -14.21 7.65 4.97
N LEU A 51 -14.35 8.16 6.20
CA LEU A 51 -15.35 7.67 7.17
C LEU A 51 -16.78 7.85 6.66
N ARG A 52 -17.12 9.04 6.17
CA ARG A 52 -18.44 9.37 5.63
C ARG A 52 -18.78 8.46 4.47
N ARG A 53 -17.84 8.31 3.52
CA ARG A 53 -18.05 7.42 2.37
C ARG A 53 -18.22 5.97 2.80
N ILE A 54 -17.44 5.51 3.78
CA ILE A 54 -17.60 4.15 4.32
C ILE A 54 -18.97 3.95 4.97
N GLN A 55 -19.55 4.96 5.63
CA GLN A 55 -20.90 4.87 6.19
C GLN A 55 -21.98 4.81 5.10
N GLU A 56 -21.79 5.51 3.98
CA GLU A 56 -22.74 5.51 2.86
C GLU A 56 -22.77 4.20 2.08
N ILE A 57 -21.60 3.68 1.68
CA ILE A 57 -21.50 2.55 0.74
C ILE A 57 -21.00 1.25 1.39
N GLY A 58 -20.62 1.31 2.67
CA GLY A 58 -19.99 0.21 3.38
C GLY A 58 -18.51 0.04 3.03
N ARG A 59 -17.75 -0.50 4.00
CA ARG A 59 -16.28 -0.62 3.92
C ARG A 59 -15.79 -1.46 2.73
N ARG A 60 -16.52 -2.50 2.34
CA ARG A 60 -16.15 -3.37 1.21
C ARG A 60 -16.26 -2.63 -0.12
N ALA A 61 -17.35 -1.90 -0.35
CA ALA A 61 -17.53 -1.12 -1.56
C ALA A 61 -16.52 0.02 -1.63
N TRP A 62 -16.29 0.71 -0.50
CA TRP A 62 -15.26 1.76 -0.43
C TRP A 62 -13.87 1.26 -0.80
N LYS A 63 -13.45 0.07 -0.35
CA LYS A 63 -12.14 -0.50 -0.74
C LYS A 63 -12.01 -0.73 -2.25
N LYS A 64 -13.12 -1.07 -2.92
CA LYS A 64 -13.18 -1.23 -4.39
C LYS A 64 -13.13 0.14 -5.08
N GLU A 65 -13.97 1.08 -4.66
CA GLU A 65 -14.07 2.43 -5.23
C GLU A 65 -12.76 3.23 -5.07
N SER A 66 -12.12 3.15 -3.91
CA SER A 66 -10.86 3.85 -3.61
C SER A 66 -9.61 3.20 -4.23
N GLY A 67 -9.74 2.06 -4.90
CA GLY A 67 -8.60 1.32 -5.45
C GLY A 67 -7.67 0.72 -4.39
N TYR A 68 -8.10 0.64 -3.13
CA TYR A 68 -7.31 0.13 -1.99
C TYR A 68 -6.74 -1.28 -2.24
N HIS A 69 -7.45 -2.12 -3.00
CA HIS A 69 -7.03 -3.49 -3.33
C HIS A 69 -5.68 -3.58 -4.07
N ARG A 70 -5.19 -2.49 -4.68
CA ARG A 70 -3.86 -2.45 -5.28
C ARG A 70 -2.76 -2.78 -4.27
N ARG A 71 -3.00 -2.52 -2.97
CA ARG A 71 -2.06 -2.87 -1.91
C ARG A 71 -1.82 -4.37 -1.78
N SER A 72 -2.85 -5.20 -1.94
CA SER A 72 -2.71 -6.66 -1.88
C SER A 72 -1.81 -7.21 -2.99
N LEU A 73 -1.77 -6.56 -4.16
CA LEU A 73 -0.84 -6.89 -5.24
C LEU A 73 0.62 -6.56 -4.85
N VAL A 74 0.83 -5.40 -4.21
CA VAL A 74 2.16 -5.00 -3.72
C VAL A 74 2.63 -5.96 -2.63
N GLU A 75 1.79 -6.30 -1.66
CA GLU A 75 2.11 -7.26 -0.60
C GLU A 75 2.50 -8.63 -1.18
N THR A 76 1.76 -9.10 -2.19
CA THR A 76 2.07 -10.34 -2.90
C THR A 76 3.39 -10.25 -3.66
N GLY A 77 3.68 -9.11 -4.29
CA GLY A 77 4.96 -8.85 -4.96
C GLY A 77 6.15 -8.88 -3.99
N ILE A 78 6.02 -8.24 -2.83
CA ILE A 78 7.03 -8.26 -1.77
C ILE A 78 7.18 -9.67 -1.18
N TYR A 79 6.08 -10.38 -0.96
CA TYR A 79 6.12 -11.77 -0.52
C TYR A 79 6.93 -12.64 -1.48
N ARG A 80 6.67 -12.55 -2.80
CA ARG A 80 7.44 -13.26 -3.83
C ARG A 80 8.93 -12.90 -3.77
N LEU A 81 9.25 -11.61 -3.68
CA LEU A 81 10.64 -11.14 -3.58
C LEU A 81 11.36 -11.80 -2.39
N LYS A 82 10.72 -11.79 -1.21
CA LYS A 82 11.27 -12.39 0.02
C LYS A 82 11.40 -13.91 -0.08
N ARG A 83 10.43 -14.59 -0.70
CA ARG A 83 10.48 -16.05 -0.88
C ARG A 83 11.59 -16.50 -1.82
N ILE A 84 11.89 -15.71 -2.86
CA ILE A 84 12.91 -16.06 -3.85
C ILE A 84 14.32 -15.68 -3.37
N PHE A 85 14.49 -14.49 -2.79
CA PHE A 85 15.81 -13.94 -2.47
C PHE A 85 16.14 -13.89 -0.97
N GLY A 86 15.22 -14.34 -0.12
CA GLY A 86 15.33 -14.23 1.34
C GLY A 86 14.82 -12.89 1.90
N GLU A 87 14.56 -12.88 3.20
CA GLU A 87 13.99 -11.73 3.91
C GLU A 87 15.02 -10.67 4.30
N ALA A 88 16.30 -11.05 4.36
CA ALA A 88 17.40 -10.18 4.74
C ALA A 88 18.23 -9.74 3.52
N LEU A 89 18.91 -8.60 3.68
CA LEU A 89 19.91 -8.11 2.76
C LEU A 89 21.30 -8.51 3.26
N SER A 90 22.17 -8.93 2.36
CA SER A 90 23.54 -9.29 2.73
C SER A 90 24.39 -8.07 3.00
N SER A 91 24.12 -6.95 2.33
CA SER A 91 24.91 -5.74 2.51
C SER A 91 24.58 -4.98 3.79
N LYS A 92 25.61 -4.39 4.40
CA LYS A 92 25.50 -3.54 5.59
C LYS A 92 25.46 -2.03 5.29
N LYS A 93 25.80 -1.62 4.06
CA LYS A 93 25.81 -0.21 3.64
C LYS A 93 24.54 0.11 2.87
N LEU A 94 23.86 1.22 3.17
CA LEU A 94 22.60 1.61 2.53
C LEU A 94 22.69 1.68 1.00
N ASP A 95 23.76 2.25 0.46
CA ASP A 95 23.94 2.35 -1.00
C ASP A 95 24.01 0.97 -1.67
N SER A 96 24.74 0.06 -1.03
CA SER A 96 24.85 -1.32 -1.50
C SER A 96 23.55 -2.11 -1.30
N GLN A 97 22.80 -1.87 -0.22
CA GLN A 97 21.46 -2.43 -0.03
C GLN A 97 20.48 -1.96 -1.12
N ASN A 98 20.55 -0.68 -1.51
CA ASN A 98 19.75 -0.15 -2.61
C ASN A 98 20.05 -0.85 -3.94
N ILE A 99 21.33 -1.09 -4.23
CA ILE A 99 21.75 -1.84 -5.43
C ILE A 99 21.25 -3.29 -5.36
N GLU A 100 21.41 -3.94 -4.21
CA GLU A 100 20.97 -5.32 -3.98
C GLU A 100 19.46 -5.48 -4.21
N ILE A 101 18.64 -4.62 -3.62
CA ILE A 101 17.18 -4.63 -3.84
C ILE A 101 16.85 -4.40 -5.32
N ARG A 102 17.49 -3.42 -5.97
CA ARG A 102 17.26 -3.13 -7.39
C ARG A 102 17.58 -4.33 -8.29
N LEU A 103 18.67 -5.04 -8.01
CA LEU A 103 19.03 -6.27 -8.74
C LEU A 103 18.02 -7.38 -8.51
N ARG A 104 17.58 -7.62 -7.26
CA ARG A 104 16.53 -8.59 -6.94
C ARG A 104 15.22 -8.27 -7.66
N CYS A 105 14.81 -7.01 -7.70
CA CYS A 105 13.63 -6.56 -8.46
C CYS A 105 13.79 -6.79 -9.97
N LYS A 106 14.95 -6.46 -10.55
CA LYS A 106 15.22 -6.73 -11.97
C LYS A 106 15.16 -8.22 -12.30
N ALA A 107 15.77 -9.06 -11.48
CA ALA A 107 15.72 -10.51 -11.64
C ALA A 107 14.28 -11.05 -11.54
N MET A 108 13.49 -10.57 -10.56
CA MET A 108 12.09 -10.95 -10.41
C MET A 108 11.22 -10.53 -11.61
N ASN A 109 11.49 -9.36 -12.18
CA ASN A 109 10.80 -8.88 -13.38
C ASN A 109 11.16 -9.74 -14.61
N LEU A 110 12.43 -10.13 -14.75
CA LEU A 110 12.86 -11.05 -15.81
C LEU A 110 12.17 -12.41 -15.67
N MET A 111 12.14 -12.99 -14.47
CA MET A 111 11.42 -14.25 -14.20
C MET A 111 9.94 -14.13 -14.57
N THR A 112 9.29 -13.03 -14.19
CA THR A 112 7.88 -12.76 -14.53
C THR A 112 7.65 -12.66 -16.05
N GLY A 113 8.61 -12.09 -16.78
CA GLY A 113 8.58 -12.03 -18.25
C GLY A 113 8.79 -13.39 -18.93
N LEU A 114 9.58 -14.29 -18.32
CA LEU A 114 9.79 -15.65 -18.82
C LEU A 114 8.58 -16.56 -18.59
N GLY A 115 7.82 -16.33 -17.52
CA GLY A 115 6.59 -17.06 -17.25
C GLY A 115 6.12 -16.93 -15.81
N MET A 116 4.83 -17.19 -15.60
CA MET A 116 4.19 -17.18 -14.28
C MET A 116 3.43 -18.49 -14.05
N PRO A 117 3.50 -19.06 -12.83
CA PRO A 117 2.72 -20.24 -12.50
C PRO A 117 1.21 -19.95 -12.61
N LYS A 118 0.46 -20.90 -13.18
CA LYS A 118 -1.00 -20.83 -13.24
C LYS A 118 -1.57 -21.42 -11.94
N THR A 119 -2.31 -20.61 -11.21
CA THR A 119 -3.03 -21.05 -10.00
C THR A 119 -4.45 -21.45 -10.38
N HIS A 120 -4.86 -22.65 -9.96
CA HIS A 120 -6.22 -23.15 -10.17
C HIS A 120 -6.90 -23.38 -8.81
N PRO A 121 -8.18 -23.02 -8.65
CA PRO A 121 -8.94 -23.38 -7.46
C PRO A 121 -9.10 -24.90 -7.41
N ILE A 122 -8.94 -25.48 -6.23
CA ILE A 122 -9.33 -26.88 -5.99
C ILE A 122 -10.84 -26.84 -5.74
N THR A 123 -11.60 -27.26 -6.74
CA THR A 123 -13.06 -27.49 -6.65
C THR A 123 -13.36 -28.87 -6.12
#